data_AF-A0A8X7NFE9-F1
#
_entry.id   AF-A0A8X7NFE9-F1
#
_cell.length_a   1.000
_cell.length_b   1.000
_cell.length_c   1.000
_cell.angle_alpha   90.00
_cell.angle_beta   90.00
_cell.angle_gamma   90.00
#
_symmetry.space_group_name_H-M   'P 1'
#
loop_
_entity.id
_entity.type
_entity.pdbx_description
1 polymer ?
#
loop_
_entity_poly.entity_id
_entity_poly.type
_entity_poly.pdbx_seq_one_letter_code
_entity_poly.pdbx_strand_id
1 'polypeptide(L)' 'MSLALLLFGTVLFFHSAYSTYEYLSLRKSLDLDPAPLPHNITFEVLLSFGVLLVALAVRAGRLREMSWSSEMRKR' A
#
# COMPACT_ATOMS: atom_id res chain seq x y z
N MET A 1 11.52 -11.99 6.38
CA MET A 1 11.74 -11.14 5.18
C MET A 1 10.52 -10.28 4.79
N SER A 2 9.51 -10.12 5.67
CA SER A 2 8.24 -9.42 5.36
C SER A 2 8.15 -8.00 5.91
N LEU A 3 8.91 -7.66 6.96
CA LEU A 3 8.82 -6.34 7.60
C LEU A 3 9.50 -5.24 6.76
N ALA A 4 10.67 -5.52 6.17
CA ALA A 4 11.38 -4.55 5.35
C ALA A 4 10.57 -4.13 4.12
N LEU A 5 9.95 -5.10 3.43
CA LEU A 5 9.08 -4.83 2.27
C LEU A 5 7.84 -4.03 2.68
N LEU A 6 7.25 -4.34 3.84
CA LEU A 6 6.12 -3.59 4.37
C LEU A 6 6.50 -2.15 4.73
N LEU A 7 7.64 -1.94 5.39
CA LEU A 7 8.17 -0.61 5.71
C LEU A 7 8.45 0.17 4.43
N PHE A 8 9.09 -0.46 3.44
CA PHE A 8 9.37 0.17 2.16
C PHE A 8 8.09 0.60 1.43
N GLY A 9 7.10 -0.30 1.31
CA GLY A 9 5.79 0.03 0.74
C GLY A 9 5.07 1.13 1.51
N THR A 10 5.19 1.14 2.83
CA THR A 10 4.61 2.18 3.71
C THR A 10 5.23 3.54 3.42
N VAL A 11 6.56 3.62 3.35
CA VAL A 11 7.29 4.86 3.03
C VAL A 11 6.93 5.37 1.64
N LEU A 12 6.88 4.50 0.63
CA LEU A 12 6.46 4.88 -0.73
C LEU A 12 5.03 5.43 -0.75
N PHE A 13 4.12 4.83 0.02
CA PHE A 13 2.73 5.26 0.08
C PHE A 13 2.60 6.61 0.77
N PHE A 14 3.30 6.83 1.89
CA PHE A 14 3.36 8.14 2.55
C PHE A 14 4.02 9.21 1.69
N HIS A 15 5.05 8.86 0.92
CA HIS A 15 5.66 9.77 -0.04
C HIS A 15 4.65 10.23 -1.10
N SER A 16 3.91 9.28 -1.68
CA SER A 16 2.88 9.58 -2.70
C SER A 16 1.73 10.43 -2.11
N ALA A 17 1.35 10.17 -0.85
CA ALA A 17 0.36 10.97 -0.13
C ALA A 17 0.85 12.40 0.12
N TYR A 18 2.13 12.57 0.50
CA TYR A 18 2.74 13.87 0.66
C TYR A 18 2.80 14.65 -0.68
N SER A 19 3.21 14.00 -1.78
CA SER A 19 3.21 14.62 -3.12
C SER A 19 1.81 15.09 -3.54
N THR A 20 0.77 14.30 -3.23
CA THR A 20 -0.63 14.67 -3.45
C THR A 20 -1.02 15.89 -2.62
N TYR A 21 -0.67 15.90 -1.33
CA TYR A 21 -0.92 17.03 -0.44
C TYR A 21 -0.22 18.30 -0.93
N GLU A 22 1.07 18.22 -1.27
CA GLU A 22 1.86 19.35 -1.74
C GLU A 22 1.26 19.93 -3.03
N TYR A 23 0.93 19.09 -4.01
CA TYR A 23 0.31 19.51 -5.25
C TYR A 23 -0.99 20.29 -5.01
N LEU A 24 -1.89 19.75 -4.18
CA LEU A 24 -3.18 20.38 -3.89
C LEU A 24 -3.03 21.64 -3.03
N SER A 25 -2.12 21.62 -2.05
CA SER A 25 -1.83 22.75 -1.16
C SER A 25 -1.29 23.94 -1.95
N LEU A 26 -0.32 23.70 -2.84
CA LEU A 26 0.25 24.74 -3.69
C LEU A 26 -0.80 25.36 -4.61
N ARG A 27 -1.60 24.53 -5.30
CA ARG A 27 -2.68 25.05 -6.16
C ARG A 27 -3.69 25.89 -5.40
N LYS A 28 -4.09 25.42 -4.22
CA LYS A 28 -5.01 26.17 -3.35
C LYS A 28 -4.40 27.49 -2.90
N SER A 29 -3.11 27.51 -2.54
CA SER A 29 -2.42 28.73 -2.09
C SER A 29 -2.24 29.78 -3.19
N LEU A 30 -2.20 29.34 -4.44
CA LEU A 30 -2.04 30.18 -5.63
C LEU A 30 -3.36 30.52 -6.32
N ASP A 31 -4.50 30.14 -5.73
CA ASP A 31 -5.84 30.34 -6.31
C ASP A 31 -5.98 29.78 -7.75
N LEU A 32 -5.31 28.65 -8.01
CA LEU A 32 -5.38 27.98 -9.30
C LEU A 32 -6.66 27.13 -9.38
N ASP A 33 -7.26 27.10 -10.58
CA ASP A 33 -8.43 26.26 -10.84
C ASP A 33 -8.19 24.79 -10.46
N PRO A 34 -9.24 24.07 -10.01
CA PRO A 34 -9.14 22.64 -9.79
C PRO A 34 -8.65 21.91 -11.05
N ALA A 35 -7.63 21.08 -10.89
CA ALA A 35 -7.09 20.27 -11.97
C ALA A 35 -6.95 18.81 -11.53
N PRO A 36 -7.01 17.86 -12.46
CA PRO A 36 -6.71 16.46 -12.17
C PRO A 36 -5.29 16.31 -11.64
N LEU A 37 -5.08 15.26 -10.84
CA LEU A 37 -3.75 14.91 -10.38
C LEU A 37 -2.84 14.57 -11.56
N PRO A 38 -1.58 15.00 -11.54
CA PRO A 38 -0.57 14.56 -12.49
C PRO A 38 -0.48 13.03 -12.57
N HIS A 39 -0.25 12.52 -13.77
CA HIS A 39 -0.15 11.08 -14.00
C HIS A 39 0.99 10.43 -13.21
N ASN A 40 2.12 11.13 -12.99
CA ASN A 40 3.23 10.61 -12.19
C ASN A 40 2.79 10.33 -10.74
N ILE A 41 2.12 11.28 -10.08
CA ILE A 41 1.60 11.09 -8.70
C ILE A 41 0.59 9.93 -8.68
N THR A 42 -0.27 9.85 -9.71
CA THR A 42 -1.25 8.77 -9.82
C THR A 42 -0.56 7.39 -9.92
N PHE A 43 0.49 7.27 -10.74
CA PHE A 43 1.26 6.04 -10.86
C PHE A 43 2.06 5.71 -9.59
N GLU A 44 2.63 6.70 -8.90
CA GLU A 44 3.31 6.52 -7.61
C GLU A 44 2.35 5.94 -6.55
N VAL A 45 1.13 6.47 -6.45
CA VAL A 45 0.09 5.95 -5.55
C VAL A 45 -0.29 4.51 -5.90
N LEU A 46 -0.55 4.23 -7.18
CA LEU A 46 -0.94 2.88 -7.62
C LEU A 46 0.17 1.85 -7.38
N LEU A 47 1.42 2.22 -7.69
CA LEU A 47 2.57 1.34 -7.51
C LEU A 47 2.85 1.09 -6.02
N SER A 48 2.86 2.14 -5.21
CA SER A 48 3.08 2.02 -3.76
C SER A 48 1.98 1.21 -3.07
N PHE A 49 0.72 1.39 -3.48
CA PHE A 49 -0.39 0.56 -3.02
C PHE A 49 -0.22 -0.91 -3.43
N GLY A 50 0.18 -1.19 -4.67
CA GLY A 50 0.49 -2.55 -5.12
C GLY A 50 1.60 -3.21 -4.29
N VAL A 51 2.67 -2.48 -4.00
CA VAL A 51 3.77 -2.97 -3.14
C VAL A 51 3.27 -3.28 -1.73
N LEU A 52 2.41 -2.44 -1.14
CA LEU A 52 1.80 -2.68 0.16
C LEU A 52 0.94 -3.95 0.16
N LEU A 53 0.12 -4.16 -0.87
CA LEU A 53 -0.70 -5.36 -1.00
C LEU A 53 0.16 -6.63 -1.08
N VAL A 54 1.23 -6.61 -1.88
CA VAL A 54 2.18 -7.73 -1.97
C VAL A 54 2.87 -7.98 -0.63
N ALA A 55 3.31 -6.91 0.06
CA ALA A 55 3.93 -7.02 1.37
C ALA A 55 3.00 -7.66 2.41
N LEU A 56 1.73 -7.24 2.42
CA LEU A 56 0.69 -7.80 3.30
C LEU A 56 0.39 -9.26 2.95
N ALA A 57 0.25 -9.60 1.68
CA ALA A 57 -0.02 -10.96 1.23
C ALA A 57 1.11 -11.93 1.60
N VAL A 58 2.37 -11.52 1.43
CA VAL A 58 3.55 -12.31 1.83
C VAL A 58 3.65 -12.46 3.35
N ARG A 59 3.17 -11.47 4.11
CA ARG A 59 3.15 -11.52 5.57
C ARG A 59 1.98 -12.33 6.13
N ALA A 60 0.92 -12.52 5.35
CA ALA A 60 -0.23 -13.31 5.77
C ALA A 60 0.23 -14.74 6.12
N GLY A 61 -0.14 -15.20 7.31
CA GLY A 61 0.18 -16.55 7.76
C GLY A 61 -0.49 -17.60 6.87
N ARG A 62 0.06 -18.83 6.87
CA ARG A 62 -0.59 -19.95 6.17
C ARG A 62 -2.00 -20.16 6.73
N LEU A 63 -2.95 -20.37 5.84
CA LEU A 63 -4.30 -20.81 6.22
C LEU A 63 -4.18 -22.14 6.98
N ARG A 64 -4.87 -22.22 8.13
CA ARG A 64 -4.91 -23.45 8.91
C ARG A 64 -5.81 -24.45 8.20
N GLU A 65 -5.35 -25.69 8.10
CA GLU A 65 -6.19 -26.78 7.59
C GLU A 65 -7.32 -27.07 8.60
N MET A 66 -8.56 -27.19 8.12
CA MET A 66 -9.77 -27.40 8.94
C MET A 66 -10.40 -28.78 8.73
N SER A 67 -9.64 -29.77 8.24
CA SER A 67 -10.17 -31.13 8.05
C SER A 67 -10.14 -31.93 9.36
N TRP A 68 -11.24 -32.62 9.68
CA TRP A 68 -11.34 -33.47 10.87
C TRP A 68 -10.25 -34.57 10.90
N SER A 69 -9.91 -35.10 9.72
CA SER A 69 -8.85 -36.10 9.55
C SER A 69 -7.45 -35.55 9.87
N SER A 70 -7.19 -34.25 9.64
CA SER A 70 -5.91 -33.62 10.01
C SER A 70 -5.76 -33.44 11.52
N GLU A 71 -6.85 -33.17 12.23
CA GLU A 71 -6.86 -33.00 13.69
C GLU A 71 -6.76 -34.33 14.43
N MET A 72 -7.43 -35.37 13.95
CA MET A 72 -7.35 -36.72 14.54
C MET A 72 -5.97 -37.37 14.45
N ARG A 73 -5.11 -36.91 13.53
CA ARG A 73 -3.74 -37.42 13.37
C ARG A 73 -2.73 -36.80 14.35
N LYS A 74 -3.11 -35.73 15.06
CA LYS A 74 -2.27 -35.04 16.04
C LYS A 74 -2.49 -35.53 17.48
N ARG A 75 -3.48 -36.38 17.71
CA ARG A 75 -3.76 -37.04 19.01
C ARG A 75 -3.30 -38.49 18.95
#